data_AF-A0A8T1UD70-F1
#
_entry.id   AF-A0A8T1UD70-F1
#
_cell.length_a   1.000
_cell.length_b   1.000
_cell.length_c   1.000
_cell.angle_alpha   90.00
_cell.angle_beta   90.00
_cell.angle_gamma   90.00
#
_symmetry.space_group_name_H-M   'P 1'
#
loop_
_entity.id
_entity.type
_entity.pdbx_description
1 polymer ?
#
loop_
_entity_poly.entity_id
_entity_poly.type
_entity_poly.pdbx_seq_one_letter_code
_entity_poly.pdbx_strand_id
1 'polypeptide(L)'
;MRRRPREVPVAKPSAVQSYVPSVLLRPEDRGCQRRWLPNERKPGASKHSALNQQQDVMKIKVDMNEYCTEAEVDKLNALEEEVVTLESEVGFSDELAAFSDREADDLTVRQMEKFVEEFYMAAALFSTQATGQKTLVDRLKRAQTSSNVKPRE
;
A
#
# COMPACT_ATOMS: atom_id res chain seq x y z
N MET A 1 51.46 0.85 0.83
CA MET A 1 50.92 0.90 2.21
C MET A 1 49.40 0.93 2.16
N ARG A 2 48.71 -0.10 2.68
CA ARG A 2 47.25 -0.15 2.69
C ARG A 2 46.73 0.80 3.78
N ARG A 3 45.99 1.85 3.40
CA ARG A 3 45.36 2.79 4.35
C ARG A 3 44.19 2.08 5.02
N ARG A 4 44.17 2.04 6.36
CA ARG A 4 43.01 1.52 7.11
C ARG A 4 41.81 2.47 6.93
N PRO A 5 40.57 1.97 6.80
CA PRO A 5 39.39 2.82 6.76
C PRO A 5 39.32 3.68 8.01
N ARG A 6 38.90 4.94 7.86
CA ARG A 6 38.75 5.88 8.97
C ARG A 6 37.57 5.40 9.82
N GLU A 7 37.79 5.13 11.11
CA GLU A 7 36.71 4.79 12.03
C GLU A 7 35.74 5.98 12.13
N VAL A 8 34.49 5.76 11.72
CA VAL A 8 33.40 6.70 11.91
C VAL A 8 32.80 6.41 13.29
N PRO A 9 32.74 7.37 14.21
CA PRO A 9 32.07 7.15 15.50
C PRO A 9 30.59 6.86 15.26
N VAL A 10 30.20 5.59 15.34
CA VAL A 10 28.79 5.21 15.40
C VAL A 10 28.35 5.44 16.84
N ALA A 11 27.76 6.59 17.11
CA ALA A 11 27.04 6.83 18.35
C ALA A 11 25.85 5.86 18.38
N LYS A 12 26.05 4.67 18.95
CA LYS A 12 24.94 3.78 19.27
C LYS A 12 24.02 4.55 20.22
N PRO A 13 22.74 4.80 19.86
CA PRO A 13 21.83 5.40 20.81
C PRO A 13 21.73 4.43 22.00
N SER A 14 22.00 4.96 23.19
CA SER A 14 21.72 4.24 24.44
C SER A 14 20.25 3.82 24.43
N ALA A 15 19.92 2.65 24.97
CA ALA A 15 18.52 2.19 25.13
C ALA A 15 17.62 3.16 25.92
N VAL A 16 18.19 4.25 26.47
CA VAL A 16 17.50 5.33 27.19
C VAL A 16 17.15 6.53 26.28
N GLN A 17 17.62 6.56 25.03
CA GLN A 17 17.27 7.61 24.07
C GLN A 17 16.12 7.15 23.17
N SER A 18 14.91 7.59 23.47
CA SER A 18 13.80 7.55 22.52
C SER A 18 14.22 8.34 21.28
N TYR A 19 14.36 7.68 20.14
CA TYR A 19 14.61 8.36 18.88
C TYR A 19 13.34 9.11 18.47
N VAL A 20 13.30 10.42 18.71
CA VAL A 20 12.25 11.30 18.21
C VAL A 20 12.82 12.06 17.01
N PRO A 21 12.26 11.88 15.80
CA PRO A 21 12.70 12.62 14.62
C PRO A 21 12.70 14.13 14.85
N SER A 22 13.75 14.81 14.40
CA SER A 22 13.96 16.26 14.62
C SER A 22 12.87 17.16 14.00
N VAL A 23 12.12 16.65 13.03
CA VAL A 23 10.95 17.32 12.44
C VAL A 23 9.82 17.47 13.47
N LEU A 24 9.70 16.51 14.39
CA LEU A 24 8.71 16.51 15.47
C LEU A 24 9.17 17.34 16.69
N LEU A 25 10.46 17.66 16.76
CA LEU A 25 11.01 18.50 17.82
C LEU A 25 10.71 19.96 17.52
N ARG A 26 10.22 20.68 18.55
CA ARG A 26 10.13 22.14 18.52
C ARG A 26 11.53 22.71 18.25
N PRO A 27 11.67 23.86 17.57
CA PRO A 27 12.98 24.41 17.20
C PRO A 27 13.92 24.57 18.41
N GLU A 28 13.35 24.76 19.60
CA GLU A 28 14.04 25.01 20.86
C GLU A 28 14.67 23.73 21.45
N ASP A 29 14.17 22.57 21.04
CA ASP A 29 14.60 21.25 21.50
C ASP A 29 15.70 20.65 20.61
N ARG A 30 16.01 21.27 19.47
CA ARG A 30 16.94 20.71 18.44
C ARG A 30 18.41 20.73 18.84
N GLY A 31 18.79 21.37 19.95
CA GLY A 31 20.19 21.52 20.37
C GLY A 31 20.45 21.53 21.87
N CYS A 32 19.43 21.27 22.70
CA CYS A 32 19.59 21.34 24.14
C CYS A 32 20.09 20.00 24.70
N GLN A 33 21.34 19.95 25.17
CA GLN A 33 21.69 18.95 26.18
C GLN A 33 20.73 19.13 27.36
N ARG A 34 20.04 18.05 27.77
CA ARG A 34 19.14 18.07 28.92
C ARG A 34 19.87 18.65 30.11
N ARG A 35 19.49 19.87 30.52
CA ARG A 35 20.04 20.56 31.67
C ARG A 35 19.28 20.07 32.88
N TRP A 36 19.92 19.22 33.68
CA TRP A 36 19.32 18.70 34.90
C TRP A 36 19.04 19.86 35.84
N LEU A 37 17.81 19.94 36.38
CA LEU A 37 17.51 20.92 37.42
C LEU A 37 18.38 20.62 38.65
N PRO A 38 18.68 21.60 39.52
CA PRO A 38 19.52 21.40 40.69
C PRO A 38 19.06 20.26 41.63
N ASN A 39 17.77 19.96 41.64
CA ASN A 39 17.16 18.89 42.42
C ASN A 39 16.96 17.57 41.65
N GLU A 40 17.27 17.52 40.35
CA GLU A 40 17.17 16.29 39.57
C GLU A 40 18.42 15.42 39.75
N ARG A 41 18.20 14.12 39.97
CA ARG A 41 19.28 13.14 40.01
C ARG A 41 19.70 12.75 38.59
N LYS A 42 20.96 13.02 38.24
CA LYS A 42 21.57 12.55 36.99
C LYS A 42 21.63 11.00 36.98
N PRO A 43 21.17 10.33 35.92
CA PRO A 43 21.35 8.89 35.73
C PRO A 43 22.83 8.52 35.82
N GLY A 44 23.16 7.51 36.63
CA GLY A 44 24.53 7.03 36.84
C GLY A 44 25.27 7.59 38.06
N ALA A 45 24.71 8.57 38.79
CA ALA A 45 25.29 9.05 40.05
C ALA A 45 24.93 8.16 41.27
N SER A 46 24.11 7.13 41.06
CA SER A 46 23.71 6.21 42.13
C SER A 46 24.86 5.29 42.50
N LYS A 47 25.38 5.44 43.73
CA LYS A 47 26.41 4.56 44.31
C LYS A 47 25.91 3.11 44.53
N HIS A 48 24.62 2.84 44.32
CA HIS A 48 24.00 1.54 44.54
C HIS A 48 24.03 0.61 43.32
N SER A 49 24.57 1.04 42.16
CA SER A 49 24.61 0.17 40.98
C SER A 49 25.48 -1.08 41.18
N ALA A 50 26.49 -1.02 42.04
CA ALA A 50 27.36 -2.14 42.33
C ALA A 50 26.71 -3.21 43.24
N LEU A 51 25.72 -2.83 44.06
CA LEU A 51 25.05 -3.76 44.96
C LEU A 51 24.01 -4.63 44.21
N ASN A 52 23.40 -4.08 43.16
CA ASN A 52 22.43 -4.81 42.33
C ASN A 52 23.09 -5.85 41.42
N GLN A 53 24.34 -5.64 41.00
CA GLN A 53 25.05 -6.65 40.18
C GLN A 53 25.28 -7.98 40.91
N GLN A 54 25.34 -7.98 42.24
CA GLN A 54 25.48 -9.23 43.00
C GLN A 54 24.13 -9.91 43.30
N GLN A 55 23.01 -9.18 43.31
CA GLN A 55 21.69 -9.74 43.56
C GLN A 55 20.95 -10.16 42.28
N ASP A 56 21.23 -9.54 41.12
CA ASP A 56 20.62 -9.91 39.84
C ASP A 56 21.15 -11.23 39.25
N VAL A 57 22.19 -11.84 39.86
CA VAL A 57 22.61 -13.21 39.57
C VAL A 57 22.06 -14.17 40.62
N MET A 58 20.79 -14.01 41.01
CA MET A 58 20.05 -15.19 41.45
C MET A 58 20.07 -16.16 40.27
N LYS A 59 20.77 -17.27 40.44
CA LYS A 59 20.85 -18.34 39.45
C LYS A 59 19.46 -18.91 39.27
N ILE A 60 18.66 -18.30 38.39
CA ILE A 60 17.43 -18.89 37.90
C ILE A 60 17.88 -20.12 37.13
N LYS A 61 17.87 -21.28 37.80
CA LYS A 61 17.94 -22.56 37.14
C LYS A 61 16.59 -22.73 36.46
N VAL A 62 16.47 -22.21 35.25
CA VAL A 62 15.39 -22.59 34.35
C VAL A 62 15.68 -24.04 34.00
N ASP A 63 14.89 -24.97 34.54
CA ASP A 63 14.95 -26.35 34.09
C ASP A 63 14.40 -26.40 32.67
N MET A 64 15.29 -26.56 31.70
CA MET A 64 14.90 -26.62 30.29
C MET A 64 14.13 -27.91 29.96
N ASN A 65 14.07 -28.88 30.89
CA ASN A 65 13.32 -30.12 30.72
C ASN A 65 11.83 -30.00 31.07
N GLU A 66 11.39 -28.87 31.65
CA GLU A 66 9.96 -28.54 31.80
C GLU A 66 9.38 -27.86 30.54
N TYR A 67 10.16 -27.74 29.46
CA TYR A 67 9.63 -27.21 28.20
C TYR A 67 8.82 -28.28 27.48
N CYS A 68 7.50 -28.10 27.58
CA CYS A 68 6.43 -28.85 26.92
C CYS A 68 6.21 -30.27 27.44
N THR A 69 5.09 -30.45 28.13
CA THR A 69 4.50 -31.74 28.43
C THR A 69 4.03 -32.43 27.15
N GLU A 70 3.95 -33.76 27.16
CA GLU A 70 3.46 -34.58 26.02
C GLU A 70 2.10 -34.08 25.49
N ALA A 71 1.20 -33.66 26.39
CA ALA A 71 -0.09 -33.08 26.05
C ALA A 71 -0.01 -31.75 25.27
N GLU A 72 1.03 -30.93 25.52
CA GLU A 72 1.25 -29.68 24.78
C GLU A 72 1.78 -29.96 23.37
N VAL A 73 2.56 -31.04 23.20
CA VAL A 73 3.01 -31.51 21.88
C VAL A 73 1.84 -32.08 21.08
N ASP A 74 0.97 -32.88 21.69
CA ASP A 74 -0.22 -33.40 21.03
C ASP A 74 -1.18 -32.29 20.58
N LYS A 75 -1.31 -31.24 21.39
CA LYS A 75 -2.11 -30.07 21.04
C LYS A 75 -1.52 -29.29 19.87
N LEU A 76 -0.19 -29.20 19.79
CA LEU A 76 0.50 -28.59 18.65
C LEU A 76 0.33 -29.43 17.37
N ASN A 77 0.42 -30.76 17.46
CA ASN A 77 0.20 -31.64 16.32
C ASN A 77 -1.25 -31.54 15.79
N ALA A 78 -2.24 -31.50 16.68
CA ALA A 78 -3.64 -31.31 16.29
C ALA A 78 -3.87 -29.96 15.60
N LEU A 79 -3.22 -28.89 16.09
CA LEU A 79 -3.23 -27.58 15.45
C LEU A 79 -2.55 -27.59 14.09
N GLU A 80 -1.46 -28.33 13.92
CA GLU A 80 -0.76 -28.48 12.64
C GLU A 80 -1.65 -29.18 11.59
N GLU A 81 -2.36 -30.24 11.98
CA GLU A 81 -3.33 -30.92 11.11
C GLU A 81 -4.51 -30.01 10.73
N GLU A 82 -5.02 -29.21 11.66
CA GLU A 82 -6.09 -28.23 11.39
C GLU A 82 -5.61 -27.15 10.42
N VAL A 83 -4.38 -26.64 10.57
CA VAL A 83 -3.78 -25.67 9.65
C VAL A 83 -3.63 -26.26 8.25
N VAL A 84 -3.15 -27.50 8.11
CA VAL A 84 -3.05 -28.17 6.80
C VAL A 84 -4.43 -28.28 6.13
N THR A 85 -5.45 -28.59 6.93
CA THR A 85 -6.83 -28.67 6.42
C THR A 85 -7.33 -27.30 5.97
N LEU A 86 -7.15 -26.26 6.79
CA LEU A 86 -7.55 -24.89 6.46
C LEU A 86 -6.77 -24.32 5.26
N GLU A 87 -5.48 -24.58 5.14
CA GLU A 87 -4.67 -24.16 3.98
C GLU A 87 -5.19 -24.80 2.69
N SER A 88 -5.65 -26.06 2.76
CA SER A 88 -6.26 -26.73 1.61
C SER A 88 -7.61 -26.11 1.21
N GLU A 89 -8.44 -25.70 2.18
CA GLU A 89 -9.72 -25.03 1.93
C GLU A 89 -9.54 -23.59 1.40
N VAL A 90 -8.55 -22.86 1.93
CA VAL A 90 -8.19 -21.51 1.45
C VAL A 90 -7.64 -21.60 0.03
N GLY A 91 -6.79 -22.60 -0.27
CA GLY A 91 -6.31 -22.86 -1.63
C GLY A 91 -7.43 -23.18 -2.61
N PHE A 92 -8.43 -23.96 -2.20
CA PHE A 92 -9.60 -24.27 -3.04
C PHE A 92 -10.50 -23.05 -3.27
N SER A 93 -10.61 -22.17 -2.26
CA SER A 93 -11.37 -20.93 -2.34
C SER A 93 -10.70 -19.90 -3.27
N ASP A 94 -9.38 -19.78 -3.22
CA ASP A 94 -8.60 -18.92 -4.11
C ASP A 94 -8.68 -19.38 -5.57
N GLU A 95 -8.67 -20.70 -5.82
CA GLU A 95 -8.81 -21.26 -7.17
C GLU A 95 -10.21 -21.03 -7.74
N LEU A 96 -11.25 -21.11 -6.91
CA LEU A 96 -12.63 -20.80 -7.31
C LEU A 96 -12.84 -19.31 -7.58
N ALA A 97 -12.21 -18.44 -6.77
CA ALA A 97 -12.23 -16.99 -6.97
C ALA A 97 -11.56 -16.58 -8.29
N ALA A 98 -10.40 -17.17 -8.61
CA ALA A 98 -9.70 -16.94 -9.87
C ALA A 98 -10.50 -17.38 -11.10
N PHE A 99 -11.37 -18.39 -10.97
CA PHE A 99 -12.27 -18.83 -12.03
C PHE A 99 -13.44 -17.85 -12.23
N SER A 100 -14.01 -17.34 -11.13
CA SER A 100 -15.10 -16.37 -11.18
C SER A 100 -14.68 -15.02 -11.78
N ASP A 101 -13.46 -14.56 -11.49
CA ASP A 101 -12.94 -13.29 -12.05
C ASP A 101 -12.65 -13.41 -13.56
N ARG A 102 -12.18 -14.58 -14.02
CA ARG A 102 -11.95 -14.83 -15.46
C ARG A 102 -13.23 -14.82 -16.29
N GLU A 103 -14.32 -15.35 -15.75
CA GLU A 103 -15.61 -15.40 -16.44
C GLU A 103 -16.29 -14.02 -16.48
N ALA A 104 -16.13 -13.22 -15.42
CA ALA A 104 -16.59 -11.84 -15.38
C ALA A 104 -15.86 -10.96 -16.42
N ASP A 105 -14.54 -11.12 -16.55
CA ASP A 105 -13.74 -10.38 -17.54
C ASP A 105 -14.15 -10.68 -18.99
N ASP A 106 -14.37 -11.95 -19.36
CA ASP A 106 -14.78 -12.32 -20.72
C ASP A 106 -16.19 -11.77 -21.07
N LEU A 107 -17.12 -11.75 -20.11
CA LEU A 107 -18.45 -11.17 -20.31
C LEU A 107 -18.38 -9.65 -20.54
N THR A 108 -17.55 -8.93 -19.76
CA THR A 108 -17.43 -7.48 -19.91
C THR A 108 -16.74 -7.09 -21.22
N VAL A 109 -15.72 -7.84 -21.66
CA VAL A 109 -15.05 -7.61 -22.94
C VAL A 109 -16.02 -7.79 -24.10
N ARG A 110 -16.80 -8.88 -24.13
CA ARG A 110 -17.80 -9.11 -25.18
C ARG A 110 -18.90 -8.06 -25.22
N GLN A 111 -19.33 -7.57 -24.05
CA GLN A 111 -20.30 -6.47 -23.98
C GLN A 111 -19.72 -5.17 -24.55
N MET A 112 -18.46 -4.87 -24.23
CA MET A 112 -17.77 -3.68 -24.75
C MET A 112 -17.57 -3.78 -26.27
N GLU A 113 -17.18 -4.94 -26.79
CA GLU A 113 -17.03 -5.17 -28.23
C GLU A 113 -18.35 -4.92 -28.98
N LYS A 114 -19.46 -5.48 -28.47
CA LYS A 114 -20.79 -5.27 -29.04
C LYS A 114 -21.22 -3.79 -29.01
N PHE A 115 -20.96 -3.10 -27.90
CA PHE A 115 -21.23 -1.66 -27.80
C PHE A 115 -20.44 -0.85 -28.83
N VAL A 116 -19.15 -1.15 -29.00
CA VAL A 116 -18.28 -0.47 -29.96
C VAL A 116 -18.78 -0.69 -31.40
N GLU A 117 -19.17 -1.92 -31.74
CA GLU A 117 -19.71 -2.25 -33.06
C GLU A 117 -21.00 -1.46 -33.34
N GLU A 118 -21.97 -1.49 -32.41
CA GLU A 118 -23.23 -0.76 -32.54
C GLU A 118 -23.00 0.75 -32.64
N PHE A 119 -22.08 1.29 -31.84
CA PHE A 119 -21.72 2.71 -31.88
C PHE A 119 -21.13 3.10 -33.24
N TYR A 120 -20.20 2.32 -33.79
CA TYR A 120 -19.61 2.60 -35.10
C TYR A 120 -20.63 2.51 -36.22
N MET A 121 -21.53 1.53 -36.20
CA MET A 121 -22.62 1.45 -37.18
C MET A 121 -23.54 2.67 -37.11
N ALA A 122 -23.96 3.05 -35.90
CA ALA A 122 -24.80 4.22 -35.69
C ALA A 122 -24.10 5.52 -36.13
N ALA A 123 -22.82 5.68 -35.82
CA ALA A 123 -22.02 6.82 -36.23
C ALA A 123 -21.87 6.91 -37.76
N ALA A 124 -21.70 5.77 -38.45
CA ALA A 124 -21.65 5.73 -39.90
C ALA A 124 -22.99 6.14 -40.53
N LEU A 125 -24.11 5.61 -40.02
CA LEU A 125 -25.46 5.99 -40.45
C LEU A 125 -25.72 7.48 -40.21
N PHE A 126 -25.37 7.99 -39.03
CA PHE A 126 -25.54 9.40 -38.72
C PHE A 126 -24.69 10.31 -39.62
N SER A 127 -23.44 9.91 -39.90
CA SER A 127 -22.54 10.67 -40.76
C SER A 127 -23.05 10.74 -42.20
N THR A 128 -23.58 9.63 -42.73
CA THR A 128 -24.20 9.62 -44.08
C THR A 128 -25.48 10.44 -44.14
N GLN A 129 -26.31 10.40 -43.09
CA GLN A 129 -27.51 11.22 -43.00
C GLN A 129 -27.17 12.72 -42.91
N ALA A 130 -26.20 13.09 -42.07
CA ALA A 130 -25.78 14.48 -41.89
C ALA A 130 -25.19 15.07 -43.18
N THR A 131 -24.37 14.29 -43.91
CA THR A 131 -23.81 14.72 -45.20
C THR A 131 -24.88 14.84 -46.29
N GLY A 132 -25.84 13.91 -46.36
CA GLY A 132 -26.98 13.99 -47.27
C GLY A 132 -27.89 15.19 -46.99
N GLN A 133 -28.19 15.45 -45.72
CA GLN A 133 -29.00 16.62 -45.32
C GLN A 133 -28.28 17.93 -45.63
N LYS A 134 -26.97 18.02 -45.35
CA LYS A 134 -26.17 19.22 -45.67
C LYS A 134 -26.19 19.52 -47.17
N THR A 135 -26.01 18.51 -48.02
CA THR A 135 -26.07 18.70 -49.49
C THR A 135 -27.44 19.15 -49.96
N LEU A 136 -28.54 18.64 -49.41
CA LEU A 136 -29.90 19.10 -49.74
C LEU A 136 -30.12 20.56 -49.31
N VAL A 137 -29.71 20.93 -48.10
CA VAL A 137 -29.80 22.31 -47.59
C VAL A 137 -28.97 23.26 -48.45
N ASP A 138 -27.76 22.88 -48.84
CA ASP A 138 -26.88 23.71 -49.67
C ASP A 138 -27.42 23.88 -51.11
N ARG A 139 -28.12 22.87 -51.64
CA ARG A 139 -28.84 23.00 -52.93
C ARG A 139 -30.04 23.93 -52.82
N LEU A 140 -30.82 23.82 -51.75
CA LEU A 140 -31.97 24.69 -51.50
C LEU A 140 -31.54 26.16 -51.35
N LYS A 141 -30.50 26.43 -50.56
CA LYS A 141 -29.93 27.77 -50.40
C LYS A 141 -29.47 28.38 -51.73
N ARG A 142 -28.77 27.60 -52.57
CA ARG A 142 -28.35 28.06 -53.91
C ARG A 142 -29.54 28.39 -54.82
N ALA A 143 -30.57 27.54 -54.83
CA ALA A 143 -31.77 27.77 -55.63
C ALA A 143 -32.52 29.05 -55.20
N GLN A 144 -32.61 29.33 -53.90
CA GLN A 144 -33.23 30.56 -53.39
C GLN A 144 -32.43 31.82 -53.74
N THR A 145 -31.09 31.75 -53.75
CA THR A 145 -30.28 32.90 -54.18
C THR A 145 -30.41 33.21 -55.67
N SER A 146 -30.64 32.19 -56.52
CA SER A 146 -30.85 32.40 -57.96
C SER A 146 -32.24 32.94 -58.32
N SER A 147 -33.26 32.67 -57.50
CA SER A 147 -34.63 33.17 -57.75
C SER A 147 -34.85 34.61 -57.27
N ASN A 148 -33.88 35.22 -56.58
CA ASN A 148 -33.98 36.57 -56.04
C ASN A 148 -33.33 37.64 -56.95
N VAL A 149 -33.00 37.28 -58.18
CA VAL A 149 -32.54 38.24 -59.20
C VAL A 149 -33.77 38.98 -59.75
N LYS A 150 -34.01 40.17 -59.21
CA LYS A 150 -35.00 41.12 -59.72
C LYS A 150 -34.73 41.37 -61.21
N PRO A 151 -35.71 41.26 -62.12
CA PRO A 151 -35.48 41.65 -63.51
C PRO A 151 -35.11 43.13 -63.52
N ARG A 152 -33.94 43.46 -64.08
CA ARG A 152 -33.59 44.84 -64.41
C ARG A 152 -34.47 45.24 -65.59
N GLU A 153 -35.41 46.14 -65.32
CA GLU A 153 -36.01 47.00 -66.35
C GLU A 153 -34.93 47.87 -67.02
#